data_AF-K8YBV8-F1
#
_entry.id   AF-K8YBV8-F1
#
_cell.length_a   1.000
_cell.length_b   1.000
_cell.length_c   1.000
_cell.angle_alpha   90.00
_cell.angle_beta   90.00
_cell.angle_gamma   90.00
#
_symmetry.space_group_name_H-M   'P 1'
#
loop_
_entity.id
_entity.type
_entity.pdbx_description
1 polymer ?
#
loop_
_entity_poly.entity_id
_entity_poly.type
_entity_poly.pdbx_seq_one_letter_code
_entity_poly.pdbx_strand_id
1 'polypeptide(L)'
;MKNLSLVVILAAVFFGGCTVYKPSFVKTSASNYPAKPETCDFTILTILPNKPFEEIGVIENQSIVVNISDFKTMSQPYVCSQGGDAVVAFVNGHGIYIKGTIIKFKTK
;
A
#
# COMPACT_ATOMS: atom_id res chain seq x y z
N MET A 1 61.60 -1.82 -23.23
CA MET A 1 60.40 -1.00 -22.97
C MET A 1 59.24 -1.65 -23.71
N LYS A 2 58.47 -2.51 -23.03
CA LYS A 2 57.35 -3.26 -23.60
C LYS A 2 56.11 -2.99 -22.75
N ASN A 3 55.25 -2.13 -23.29
CA ASN A 3 53.79 -2.22 -23.34
C ASN A 3 53.16 -3.00 -22.18
N LEU A 4 52.76 -2.29 -21.13
CA LEU A 4 51.87 -2.83 -20.10
C LEU A 4 50.64 -1.91 -19.94
N SER A 5 50.00 -1.62 -21.07
CA SER A 5 48.62 -1.15 -21.12
C SER A 5 47.72 -2.37 -21.13
N LEU A 6 47.08 -2.74 -20.01
CA LEU A 6 45.84 -3.57 -19.92
C LEU A 6 45.61 -4.10 -18.49
N VAL A 7 45.20 -3.24 -17.54
CA VAL A 7 44.45 -3.71 -16.36
C VAL A 7 43.47 -2.60 -15.92
N VAL A 8 42.48 -2.30 -16.76
CA VAL A 8 41.32 -1.48 -16.37
C VAL A 8 40.06 -2.18 -16.87
N ILE A 9 39.75 -3.35 -16.33
CA ILE A 9 38.46 -4.01 -16.53
C ILE A 9 38.11 -4.73 -15.23
N LEU A 10 36.86 -4.58 -14.80
CA LEU A 10 36.14 -5.45 -13.85
C LEU A 10 36.11 -5.04 -12.36
N ALA A 11 35.55 -3.87 -12.06
CA ALA A 11 34.98 -3.58 -10.74
C ALA A 11 33.65 -2.82 -10.88
N ALA A 12 32.69 -3.37 -11.62
CA ALA A 12 31.40 -2.73 -11.84
C ALA A 12 30.25 -3.72 -11.98
N VAL A 13 30.00 -4.57 -10.97
CA VAL A 13 28.67 -5.20 -10.81
C VAL A 13 28.44 -5.48 -9.32
N PHE A 14 27.18 -5.39 -8.89
CA PHE A 14 26.61 -5.75 -7.58
C PHE A 14 26.19 -4.58 -6.66
N PHE A 15 25.44 -3.62 -7.20
CA PHE A 15 24.29 -3.12 -6.46
C PHE A 15 23.10 -4.08 -6.68
N GLY A 16 23.08 -5.17 -5.91
CA GLY A 16 21.87 -5.97 -5.76
C GLY A 16 20.83 -5.11 -5.07
N GLY A 17 19.91 -4.54 -5.85
CA GLY A 17 18.86 -3.68 -5.33
C GLY A 17 18.00 -4.43 -4.32
N CYS A 18 17.97 -3.94 -3.08
CA CYS A 18 16.89 -4.27 -2.15
C CYS A 18 15.59 -3.77 -2.78
N THR A 19 14.81 -4.66 -3.39
CA THR A 19 13.45 -4.33 -3.80
C THR A 19 12.61 -4.24 -2.53
N VAL A 20 12.49 -3.03 -1.98
CA VAL A 20 11.52 -2.77 -0.92
C VAL A 20 10.15 -3.08 -1.51
N TYR A 21 9.53 -4.16 -1.01
CA TYR A 21 8.20 -4.56 -1.46
C TYR A 21 7.22 -3.42 -1.18
N LYS A 22 6.57 -2.93 -2.24
CA LYS A 22 5.52 -1.91 -2.13
C LYS A 22 4.15 -2.60 -2.20
N PRO A 23 3.20 -2.22 -1.32
CA PRO A 23 1.82 -2.69 -1.46
C PRO A 23 1.27 -2.36 -2.85
N SER A 24 0.52 -3.30 -3.42
CA SER A 24 -0.21 -3.06 -4.67
C SER A 24 -1.58 -2.46 -4.37
N PHE A 25 -2.07 -1.63 -5.29
CA PHE A 25 -3.41 -1.06 -5.22
C PHE A 25 -4.19 -1.40 -6.49
N VAL A 26 -5.42 -1.87 -6.31
CA VAL A 26 -6.36 -2.17 -7.39
C VAL A 26 -7.62 -1.35 -7.17
N LYS A 27 -7.95 -0.50 -8.14
CA LYS A 27 -9.19 0.28 -8.12
C LYS A 27 -10.38 -0.62 -8.46
N THR A 28 -11.46 -0.49 -7.69
CA THR A 28 -12.68 -1.31 -7.88
C THR A 28 -13.94 -0.48 -8.14
N SER A 29 -13.94 0.83 -7.82
CA SER A 29 -15.04 1.72 -8.18
C SER A 29 -14.92 2.29 -9.59
N ALA A 30 -16.07 2.45 -10.27
CA ALA A 30 -16.19 3.33 -11.42
C ALA A 30 -16.20 4.82 -11.03
N SER A 31 -16.65 5.12 -9.80
CA SER A 31 -16.68 6.47 -9.25
C SER A 31 -15.27 7.02 -8.99
N ASN A 32 -15.11 8.32 -9.22
CA ASN A 32 -13.93 9.08 -8.78
C ASN A 32 -14.32 9.98 -7.61
N TYR A 33 -13.50 9.96 -6.57
CA TYR A 33 -13.67 10.81 -5.40
C TYR A 33 -12.55 11.84 -5.34
N PRO A 34 -12.81 13.06 -4.83
CA PRO A 34 -11.75 14.02 -4.61
C PRO A 34 -10.69 13.47 -3.66
N ALA A 35 -9.42 13.64 -4.03
CA ALA A 35 -8.31 13.32 -3.14
C ALA A 35 -8.38 14.17 -1.86
N LYS A 36 -7.99 13.56 -0.75
CA LYS A 36 -7.81 14.22 0.56
C LYS A 36 -6.34 14.64 0.72
N PRO A 37 -5.99 15.48 1.71
CA PRO A 37 -4.59 15.75 2.05
C PRO A 37 -3.79 14.46 2.26
N GLU A 38 -2.49 14.48 1.95
CA GLU A 38 -1.63 13.28 2.02
C GLU A 38 -1.65 12.58 3.39
N THR A 39 -1.86 13.36 4.45
CA THR A 39 -1.95 12.90 5.84
C THR A 39 -3.38 12.85 6.36
N CYS A 40 -4.37 12.56 5.49
CA CYS A 40 -5.77 12.54 5.89
C CYS A 40 -6.07 11.53 7.00
N ASP A 41 -7.06 11.87 7.82
CA ASP A 41 -7.63 10.95 8.80
C ASP A 41 -8.58 9.95 8.12
N PHE A 42 -8.47 8.70 8.55
CA PHE A 42 -9.36 7.62 8.18
C PHE A 42 -9.42 6.57 9.30
N THR A 43 -10.47 5.75 9.26
CA THR A 43 -10.71 4.69 10.24
C THR A 43 -10.30 3.34 9.69
N ILE A 44 -9.67 2.49 10.51
CA ILE A 44 -9.51 1.07 10.19
C ILE A 44 -10.67 0.31 10.83
N LEU A 45 -11.33 -0.51 10.04
CA LEU A 45 -12.42 -1.39 10.45
C LEU A 45 -11.94 -2.84 10.36
N THR A 46 -12.36 -3.68 11.29
CA THR A 46 -12.09 -5.13 11.27
C THR A 46 -13.27 -5.94 10.72
N ILE A 47 -14.42 -5.29 10.53
CA ILE A 47 -15.65 -5.86 9.98
C ILE A 47 -16.27 -4.88 8.98
N LEU A 48 -17.08 -5.40 8.06
CA LEU A 48 -17.84 -4.56 7.15
C LEU A 48 -18.85 -3.70 7.94
N PRO A 49 -18.95 -2.40 7.62
CA PRO A 49 -19.85 -1.51 8.34
C PRO A 49 -21.30 -1.72 7.92
N ASN A 50 -22.23 -1.63 8.88
CA ASN A 50 -23.68 -1.77 8.63
C ASN A 50 -24.34 -0.47 8.12
N LYS A 51 -23.64 0.30 7.28
CA LYS A 51 -24.15 1.53 6.66
C LYS A 51 -23.75 1.55 5.19
N PRO A 52 -24.52 2.19 4.30
CA PRO A 52 -24.20 2.23 2.87
C PRO A 52 -22.75 2.71 2.61
N PHE A 53 -22.02 1.93 1.82
CA PHE A 53 -20.66 2.25 1.40
C PHE A 53 -20.44 1.78 -0.03
N GLU A 54 -19.46 2.38 -0.70
CA GLU A 54 -18.90 1.89 -1.95
C GLU A 54 -17.47 1.44 -1.70
N GLU A 55 -17.12 0.28 -2.24
CA GLU A 55 -15.73 -0.15 -2.34
C GLU A 55 -15.04 0.64 -3.45
N ILE A 56 -13.95 1.33 -3.13
CA ILE A 56 -13.23 2.17 -4.11
C ILE A 56 -11.90 1.57 -4.54
N GLY A 57 -11.34 0.67 -3.73
CA GLY A 57 -10.21 -0.13 -4.13
C GLY A 57 -9.71 -1.04 -3.04
N VAL A 58 -8.72 -1.85 -3.40
CA VAL A 58 -8.10 -2.86 -2.56
C VAL A 58 -6.61 -2.62 -2.54
N ILE A 59 -6.04 -2.62 -1.34
CA ILE A 59 -4.60 -2.65 -1.10
C ILE A 59 -4.23 -4.10 -0.78
N GLU A 60 -3.27 -4.67 -1.50
CA GLU A 60 -2.70 -5.98 -1.17
C GLU A 60 -1.27 -5.80 -0.68
N ASN A 61 -0.95 -6.54 0.39
CA ASN A 61 0.33 -6.46 1.05
C ASN A 61 0.94 -7.86 1.21
N GLN A 62 2.12 -8.07 0.62
CA GLN A 62 2.92 -9.29 0.80
C GLN A 62 4.02 -9.12 1.87
N SER A 63 4.13 -7.95 2.51
CA SER A 63 5.05 -7.73 3.64
C SER A 63 4.42 -8.17 4.97
N ILE A 64 5.27 -8.50 5.95
CA ILE A 64 4.84 -8.85 7.29
C ILE A 64 4.49 -7.56 8.05
N VAL A 65 3.21 -7.19 8.02
CA VAL A 65 2.67 -6.09 8.82
C VAL A 65 1.77 -6.69 9.90
N VAL A 66 2.18 -6.61 11.16
CA VAL A 66 1.46 -7.17 12.31
C VAL A 66 0.89 -6.11 13.25
N ASN A 67 1.32 -4.85 13.10
CA ASN A 67 0.82 -3.73 13.88
C ASN A 67 -0.20 -2.93 13.07
N ILE A 68 -1.33 -2.60 13.70
CA ILE A 68 -2.37 -1.77 13.12
C ILE A 68 -1.88 -0.35 12.78
N SER A 69 -0.94 0.22 13.55
CA SER A 69 -0.36 1.54 13.26
C SER A 69 0.42 1.53 11.96
N ASP A 70 1.22 0.49 11.74
CA ASP A 70 2.04 0.34 10.54
C ASP A 70 1.15 0.07 9.33
N PHE A 71 0.12 -0.74 9.51
CA PHE A 71 -0.91 -0.93 8.49
C PHE A 71 -1.65 0.38 8.14
N LYS A 72 -1.92 1.23 9.15
CA LYS A 72 -2.52 2.56 8.94
C LYS A 72 -1.59 3.45 8.12
N THR A 73 -0.35 3.59 8.54
CA THR A 73 0.67 4.40 7.84
C THR A 73 0.87 3.92 6.40
N MET A 74 0.95 2.60 6.21
CA MET A 74 1.08 1.97 4.89
C MET A 74 -0.14 2.26 3.99
N SER A 75 -1.35 2.24 4.55
CA SER A 75 -2.59 2.42 3.78
C SER A 75 -2.88 3.89 3.44
N GLN A 76 -2.42 4.83 4.27
CA GLN A 76 -2.72 6.26 4.18
C GLN A 76 -2.56 6.88 2.77
N PRO A 77 -1.45 6.70 2.04
CA PRO A 77 -1.30 7.31 0.72
C PRO A 77 -2.38 6.83 -0.28
N TYR A 78 -2.79 5.57 -0.20
CA TYR A 78 -3.84 5.01 -1.06
C TYR A 78 -5.22 5.51 -0.65
N VAL A 79 -5.52 5.52 0.65
CA VAL A 79 -6.82 5.99 1.16
C VAL A 79 -7.03 7.46 0.83
N CYS A 80 -6.03 8.29 1.09
CA CYS A 80 -6.14 9.73 0.90
C CYS A 80 -6.21 10.10 -0.59
N SER A 81 -5.36 9.50 -1.44
CA SER A 81 -5.39 9.77 -2.88
C SER A 81 -6.69 9.33 -3.56
N GLN A 82 -7.36 8.31 -3.03
CA GLN A 82 -8.65 7.83 -3.53
C GLN A 82 -9.87 8.47 -2.83
N GLY A 83 -9.66 9.40 -1.89
CA GLY A 83 -10.76 10.06 -1.18
C GLY A 83 -11.56 9.16 -0.23
N GLY A 84 -11.00 8.01 0.17
CA GLY A 84 -11.64 7.02 1.04
C GLY A 84 -11.84 7.48 2.48
N ASP A 85 -12.82 6.93 3.16
CA ASP A 85 -13.17 7.29 4.55
C ASP A 85 -12.71 6.25 5.57
N ALA A 86 -12.60 4.98 5.14
CA ALA A 86 -12.15 3.90 5.98
C ALA A 86 -11.45 2.80 5.16
N VAL A 87 -10.73 1.93 5.86
CA VAL A 87 -10.16 0.68 5.34
C VAL A 87 -10.69 -0.47 6.16
N VAL A 88 -11.28 -1.46 5.49
CA VAL A 88 -11.62 -2.74 6.11
C VAL A 88 -10.40 -3.65 6.01
N ALA A 89 -9.76 -3.89 7.14
CA ALA A 89 -8.56 -4.70 7.26
C ALA A 89 -8.88 -6.19 7.21
N PHE A 90 -8.11 -6.94 6.43
CA PHE A 90 -8.14 -8.39 6.43
C PHE A 90 -6.83 -8.94 7.00
N VAL A 91 -6.97 -9.71 8.07
CA VAL A 91 -5.88 -10.31 8.82
C VAL A 91 -5.90 -11.82 8.56
N ASN A 92 -4.75 -12.40 8.21
CA ASN A 92 -4.66 -13.84 8.00
C ASN A 92 -4.60 -14.62 9.34
N GLY A 93 -4.52 -15.95 9.27
CA GLY A 93 -4.44 -16.82 10.45
C GLY A 93 -3.19 -16.62 11.33
N HIS A 94 -2.21 -15.82 10.89
CA HIS A 94 -1.00 -15.49 11.64
C HIS A 94 -1.02 -14.09 12.25
N GLY A 95 -2.15 -13.36 12.16
CA GLY A 95 -2.22 -11.98 12.67
C GLY A 95 -1.58 -10.94 11.73
N ILE A 96 -1.29 -11.31 10.47
CA ILE A 96 -0.67 -10.41 9.49
C ILE A 96 -1.75 -9.71 8.66
N TYR A 97 -1.66 -8.39 8.56
CA TYR A 97 -2.48 -7.55 7.69
C TYR A 97 -2.04 -7.70 6.23
N ILE A 98 -2.75 -8.55 5.48
CA ILE A 98 -2.39 -8.89 4.09
C ILE A 98 -3.23 -8.14 3.06
N LYS A 99 -4.36 -7.57 3.47
CA LYS A 99 -5.25 -6.85 2.56
C LYS A 99 -6.03 -5.75 3.28
N GLY A 100 -6.31 -4.66 2.58
CA GLY A 100 -7.15 -3.56 3.04
C GLY A 100 -8.13 -3.13 1.96
N THR A 101 -9.43 -3.20 2.24
CA THR A 101 -10.47 -2.70 1.34
C THR A 101 -10.80 -1.25 1.68
N ILE A 102 -10.47 -0.33 0.78
CA ILE A 102 -10.78 1.09 0.94
C ILE A 102 -12.24 1.32 0.60
N ILE A 103 -12.97 1.99 1.49
CA ILE A 103 -14.38 2.29 1.32
C ILE A 103 -14.68 3.78 1.43
N LYS A 104 -15.71 4.21 0.69
CA LYS A 104 -16.35 5.52 0.82
C LYS A 104 -17.73 5.34 1.40
N PHE A 105 -18.07 6.10 2.45
CA PHE A 105 -19.44 6.06 2.96
C PHE A 105 -20.39 6.83 2.05
N LYS A 106 -21.57 6.27 1.84
CA LYS A 106 -22.66 6.92 1.12
C LYS A 106 -23.61 7.52 2.13
N THR A 107 -23.98 8.77 1.94
CA THR A 107 -25.19 9.33 2.53
C THR A 107 -26.39 8.58 1.95
N LYS A 108 -27.33 8.19 2.81
CA LYS A 108 -28.61 7.63 2.38
C LYS A 108 -29.39 8.66 1.56
#